data_AF-A0A485KEY7-F1
#
_entry.id   AF-A0A485KEY7-F1
#
_cell.length_a   1.000
_cell.length_b   1.000
_cell.length_c   1.000
_cell.angle_alpha   90.00
_cell.angle_beta   90.00
_cell.angle_gamma   90.00
#
_symmetry.space_group_name_H-M   'P 1'
#
loop_
_entity.id
_entity.type
_entity.pdbx_description
1 polymer ?
#
loop_
_entity_poly.entity_id
_entity_poly.type
_entity_poly.pdbx_seq_one_letter_code
_entity_poly.pdbx_strand_id
1 'polypeptide(L)'
;MKRFYREQEKSERQALVRETELNRRLDTLVERRVAREGAAARDALSLSWREVCTGLLELTALSLAQQTALEAQIQRYRALATVMKALSCSTQTLLAHSTSRQLSKEWILKRLCHSRTLIFEQCAFCPFDEGHDFFDVDLRFLDDGSYVYTSRYQFVWGGGLSLATYVGHFYRNLCHLLAVNGLRPILETTVAEATERSTLHQVTTFGEGVNLLSGKFPDKDCLVLVAQQIHDDDL
;
A
#
# COMPACT_ATOMS: atom_id res chain seq x y z
N MET A 1 80.35 -21.95 -70.96
CA MET A 1 79.83 -21.52 -69.64
C MET A 1 79.23 -20.11 -69.61
N LYS A 2 79.83 -19.06 -70.18
CA LYS A 2 79.33 -17.66 -70.05
C LYS A 2 77.98 -17.31 -70.72
N ARG A 3 77.50 -18.08 -71.71
CA ARG A 3 76.20 -17.81 -72.39
C ARG A 3 74.99 -18.34 -71.60
N PHE A 4 75.12 -19.52 -71.00
CA PHE A 4 74.06 -20.14 -70.20
C PHE A 4 73.67 -19.27 -68.99
N TYR A 5 74.66 -18.66 -68.34
CA TYR A 5 74.44 -17.76 -67.20
C TYR A 5 73.67 -16.48 -67.57
N ARG A 6 73.84 -15.96 -68.80
CA ARG A 6 73.11 -14.76 -69.28
C ARG A 6 71.66 -15.04 -69.61
N GLU A 7 71.36 -16.24 -70.09
CA GLU A 7 69.96 -16.66 -70.37
C GLU A 7 69.22 -16.94 -69.07
N GLN A 8 69.88 -17.54 -68.07
CA GLN A 8 69.33 -17.75 -66.74
C GLN A 8 69.06 -16.42 -66.02
N GLU A 9 69.98 -15.45 -66.07
CA GLU A 9 69.75 -14.13 -65.47
C GLU A 9 68.57 -13.39 -66.15
N LYS A 10 68.38 -13.59 -67.45
CA LYS A 10 67.24 -13.00 -68.19
C LYS A 10 65.91 -13.65 -67.83
N SER A 11 65.87 -14.98 -67.64
CA SER A 11 64.65 -15.67 -67.21
C SER A 11 64.29 -15.35 -65.76
N GLU A 12 65.28 -15.23 -64.88
CA GLU A 12 65.10 -14.80 -63.48
C GLU A 12 64.57 -13.36 -63.41
N ARG A 13 65.12 -12.42 -64.19
CA ARG A 13 64.57 -11.05 -64.27
C ARG A 13 63.14 -11.02 -64.79
N GLN A 14 62.80 -11.85 -65.78
CA GLN A 14 61.42 -11.93 -66.28
C GLN A 14 60.46 -12.55 -65.26
N ALA A 15 60.92 -13.51 -64.45
CA ALA A 15 60.14 -14.07 -63.36
C ALA A 15 59.85 -13.02 -62.28
N LEU A 16 60.86 -12.25 -61.87
CA LEU A 16 60.72 -11.17 -60.88
C LEU A 16 59.77 -10.05 -61.35
N VAL A 17 59.79 -9.70 -62.64
CA VAL A 17 58.85 -8.71 -63.21
C VAL A 17 57.42 -9.24 -63.22
N ARG A 18 57.20 -10.54 -63.46
CA ARG A 18 55.86 -11.14 -63.38
C ARG A 18 55.37 -11.21 -61.94
N GLU A 19 56.23 -11.54 -61.00
CA GLU A 19 55.91 -11.61 -59.57
C GLU A 19 55.50 -10.23 -59.02
N THR A 20 56.24 -9.18 -59.37
CA THR A 20 55.90 -7.81 -58.96
C THR A 20 54.57 -7.32 -59.56
N GLU A 21 54.27 -7.64 -60.82
CA GLU A 21 52.97 -7.31 -61.42
C GLU A 21 51.81 -8.13 -60.82
N LEU A 22 52.06 -9.39 -60.44
CA LEU A 22 51.08 -10.22 -59.73
C LEU A 22 50.79 -9.68 -58.33
N ASN A 23 51.83 -9.29 -57.59
CA ASN A 23 51.68 -8.68 -56.26
C ASN A 23 50.91 -7.35 -56.35
N ARG A 24 51.23 -6.51 -57.34
CA ARG A 24 50.47 -5.27 -57.58
C ARG A 24 48.99 -5.52 -57.86
N ARG A 25 48.67 -6.59 -58.60
CA ARG A 25 47.27 -6.98 -58.85
C ARG A 25 46.59 -7.50 -57.60
N LEU A 26 47.27 -8.30 -56.79
CA LEU A 26 46.77 -8.77 -55.50
C LEU A 26 46.47 -7.59 -54.57
N ASP A 27 47.37 -6.62 -54.45
CA ASP A 27 47.17 -5.43 -53.63
C ASP A 27 45.92 -4.66 -54.07
N THR A 28 45.75 -4.42 -55.38
CA THR A 28 44.54 -3.74 -55.88
C THR A 28 43.24 -4.52 -55.64
N LEU A 29 43.28 -5.85 -55.60
CA LEU A 29 42.11 -6.67 -55.30
C LEU A 29 41.78 -6.67 -53.80
N VAL A 30 42.81 -6.67 -52.94
CA VAL A 30 42.66 -6.56 -51.49
C VAL A 30 42.09 -5.18 -51.12
N GLU A 31 42.61 -4.10 -51.69
CA GLU A 31 42.09 -2.75 -51.46
C GLU A 31 40.62 -2.62 -51.88
N ARG A 32 40.25 -3.18 -53.04
CA ARG A 32 38.85 -3.21 -53.50
C ARG A 32 37.94 -4.02 -52.59
N ARG A 33 38.44 -5.12 -52.02
CA ARG A 33 37.69 -5.94 -51.07
C ARG A 33 37.47 -5.21 -49.75
N VAL A 34 38.51 -4.62 -49.19
CA VAL A 34 38.44 -3.83 -47.94
C VAL A 34 37.50 -2.63 -48.11
N ALA A 35 37.54 -1.94 -49.25
CA ALA A 35 36.63 -0.83 -49.54
C ALA A 35 35.16 -1.27 -49.64
N ARG A 36 34.87 -2.44 -50.23
CA ARG A 36 33.52 -3.00 -50.33
C ARG A 36 33.00 -3.47 -48.98
N GLU A 37 33.82 -4.16 -48.19
CA GLU A 37 33.46 -4.61 -46.85
C GLU A 37 33.25 -3.41 -45.91
N GLY A 38 34.08 -2.37 -46.02
CA GLY A 38 33.91 -1.11 -45.29
C GLY A 38 32.65 -0.32 -45.68
N ALA A 39 32.26 -0.32 -46.96
CA ALA A 39 31.02 0.30 -47.41
C ALA A 39 29.78 -0.48 -46.94
N ALA A 40 29.79 -1.81 -47.05
CA ALA A 40 28.71 -2.66 -46.56
C ALA A 40 28.53 -2.58 -45.03
N ALA A 41 29.63 -2.43 -44.27
CA ALA A 41 29.58 -2.20 -42.83
C ALA A 41 28.96 -0.84 -42.47
N ARG A 42 29.15 0.20 -43.28
CA ARG A 42 28.52 1.52 -43.06
C ARG A 42 27.03 1.50 -43.37
N ASP A 43 26.63 0.81 -44.44
CA ASP A 43 25.21 0.61 -44.77
C ASP A 43 24.49 -0.24 -43.72
N ALA A 44 25.19 -1.20 -43.10
CA ALA A 44 24.66 -1.99 -41.97
C ALA A 44 24.51 -1.18 -40.66
N LEU A 45 25.25 -0.07 -40.51
CA LEU A 45 25.16 0.82 -39.35
C LEU A 45 24.08 1.89 -39.50
N SER A 46 23.55 2.10 -40.72
CA SER A 46 22.40 2.97 -40.93
C SER A 46 21.12 2.14 -40.80
N LEU A 47 20.40 2.32 -39.68
CA LEU A 47 19.05 1.79 -39.53
C LEU A 47 18.21 2.27 -40.71
N SER A 48 17.49 1.34 -41.32
CA SER A 48 16.57 1.69 -42.38
C SER A 48 15.50 2.63 -41.82
N TRP A 49 15.03 3.58 -42.63
CA TRP A 49 13.99 4.51 -42.19
C TRP A 49 12.71 3.78 -41.75
N ARG A 50 12.48 2.57 -42.26
CA ARG A 50 11.42 1.66 -41.82
C ARG A 50 11.61 1.21 -40.36
N GLU A 51 12.81 0.83 -39.95
CA GLU A 51 13.12 0.43 -38.57
C GLU A 51 12.97 1.63 -37.63
N VAL A 52 13.42 2.82 -38.03
CA VAL A 52 13.23 4.04 -37.25
C VAL A 52 11.75 4.35 -37.06
N CYS A 53 10.95 4.31 -38.13
CA CYS A 53 9.51 4.52 -38.04
C CYS A 53 8.81 3.46 -37.16
N THR A 54 9.26 2.21 -37.22
CA THR A 54 8.71 1.11 -36.40
C THR A 54 9.03 1.33 -34.93
N GLY A 55 10.28 1.67 -34.58
CA GLY A 55 10.67 1.98 -33.21
C GLY A 55 9.92 3.19 -32.64
N LEU A 56 9.67 4.23 -33.46
CA LEU A 56 8.84 5.38 -33.05
C LEU A 56 7.38 5.00 -32.80
N LEU A 57 6.80 4.12 -33.61
CA LEU A 57 5.45 3.59 -33.40
C LEU A 57 5.36 2.76 -32.11
N GLU A 58 6.36 1.92 -31.84
CA GLU A 58 6.42 1.14 -30.60
C GLU A 58 6.59 2.03 -29.36
N LEU A 59 7.46 3.04 -29.43
CA LEU A 59 7.65 4.02 -28.36
C LEU A 59 6.38 4.83 -28.08
N THR A 60 5.64 5.23 -29.12
CA THR A 60 4.38 5.96 -28.94
C THR A 60 3.27 5.06 -28.38
N ALA A 61 3.20 3.79 -28.79
CA ALA A 61 2.27 2.83 -28.20
C ALA A 61 2.60 2.57 -26.71
N LEU A 62 3.89 2.43 -26.37
CA LEU A 62 4.33 2.25 -24.99
C LEU A 62 4.02 3.48 -24.13
N SER A 63 4.27 4.69 -24.63
CA SER A 63 4.00 5.91 -23.87
C SER A 63 2.51 6.11 -23.61
N LEU A 64 1.65 5.79 -24.59
CA LEU A 64 0.19 5.80 -24.42
C LEU A 64 -0.27 4.77 -23.38
N ALA A 65 0.28 3.56 -23.40
CA ALA A 65 -0.02 2.54 -22.41
C ALA A 65 0.41 2.96 -20.99
N GLN A 66 1.59 3.59 -20.87
CA GLN A 66 2.05 4.14 -19.59
C GLN A 66 1.18 5.30 -19.12
N GLN A 67 0.81 6.22 -20.01
CA GLN A 67 -0.07 7.35 -19.68
C GLN A 67 -1.43 6.86 -19.17
N THR A 68 -2.07 5.93 -19.86
CA THR A 68 -3.36 5.37 -19.44
C THR A 68 -3.28 4.64 -18.09
N ALA A 69 -2.19 3.91 -17.84
CA ALA A 69 -1.94 3.29 -16.54
C ALA A 69 -1.74 4.33 -15.41
N LEU A 70 -0.98 5.38 -15.68
CA LEU A 70 -0.77 6.50 -14.75
C LEU A 70 -2.08 7.25 -14.46
N GLU A 71 -2.89 7.53 -15.47
CA GLU A 71 -4.21 8.16 -15.31
C GLU A 71 -5.12 7.30 -14.43
N ALA A 72 -5.16 5.98 -14.66
CA ALA A 72 -5.92 5.06 -13.82
C ALA A 72 -5.42 5.06 -12.36
N GLN A 73 -4.11 5.12 -12.15
CA GLN A 73 -3.51 5.20 -10.82
C GLN A 73 -3.84 6.53 -10.13
N ILE A 74 -3.78 7.65 -10.85
CA ILE A 74 -4.18 8.98 -10.34
C ILE A 74 -5.65 8.98 -9.92
N GLN A 75 -6.55 8.40 -10.72
CA GLN A 75 -7.97 8.31 -10.38
C GLN A 75 -8.20 7.48 -9.11
N ARG A 76 -7.48 6.35 -8.96
CA ARG A 76 -7.53 5.54 -7.73
C ARG A 76 -7.07 6.34 -6.50
N TYR A 77 -5.96 7.07 -6.61
CA TYR A 77 -5.48 7.90 -5.49
C TYR A 77 -6.39 9.08 -5.19
N ARG A 78 -7.03 9.69 -6.20
CA ARG A 78 -8.04 10.74 -5.97
C ARG A 78 -9.25 10.19 -5.23
N ALA A 79 -9.76 9.02 -5.63
CA ALA A 79 -10.85 8.36 -4.92
C ALA A 79 -10.46 8.07 -3.46
N LEU A 80 -9.26 7.52 -3.24
CA LEU A 80 -8.72 7.28 -1.89
C LEU A 80 -8.60 8.58 -1.09
N ALA A 81 -8.07 9.65 -1.67
CA ALA A 81 -7.92 10.94 -1.00
C ALA A 81 -9.27 11.55 -0.60
N THR A 82 -10.29 11.42 -1.45
CA THR A 82 -11.66 11.84 -1.10
C THR A 82 -12.21 11.03 0.07
N VAL A 83 -12.03 9.71 0.07
CA VAL A 83 -12.41 8.84 1.19
C VAL A 83 -11.65 9.22 2.45
N MET A 84 -10.34 9.43 2.38
CA MET A 84 -9.52 9.83 3.52
C MET A 84 -9.90 11.21 4.05
N LYS A 85 -10.26 12.16 3.18
CA LYS A 85 -10.73 13.49 3.57
C LYS A 85 -12.09 13.42 4.26
N ALA A 86 -13.01 12.59 3.75
CA ALA A 86 -14.29 12.31 4.41
C ALA A 86 -14.07 11.68 5.79
N LEU A 87 -13.20 10.68 5.91
CA LEU A 87 -12.85 10.05 7.19
C LEU A 87 -12.17 11.01 8.17
N SER A 88 -11.31 11.89 7.67
CA SER A 88 -10.66 12.91 8.50
C SER A 88 -11.67 13.93 9.06
N CYS A 89 -12.74 14.22 8.31
CA CYS A 89 -13.78 15.16 8.67
C CYS A 89 -14.93 14.52 9.48
N SER A 90 -15.10 13.20 9.40
CA SER A 90 -16.19 12.46 10.03
C SER A 90 -15.65 11.19 10.68
N THR A 91 -15.30 11.30 11.97
CA THR A 91 -14.78 10.16 12.76
C THR A 91 -15.81 9.10 13.08
N GLN A 92 -17.06 9.30 12.66
CA GLN A 92 -18.23 8.54 13.08
C GLN A 92 -19.12 8.13 11.90
N THR A 93 -18.57 8.11 10.67
CA THR A 93 -19.32 7.77 9.46
C THR A 93 -18.77 6.51 8.79
N LEU A 94 -19.65 5.64 8.31
CA LEU A 94 -19.33 4.47 7.50
C LEU A 94 -19.90 4.64 6.10
N LEU A 95 -19.08 4.36 5.08
CA LEU A 95 -19.44 4.46 3.67
C LEU A 95 -20.08 3.15 3.17
N ALA A 96 -21.01 3.24 2.22
CA ALA A 96 -21.72 2.08 1.65
C ALA A 96 -20.80 1.13 0.84
N HIS A 97 -19.79 1.67 0.15
CA HIS A 97 -18.90 0.85 -0.67
C HIS A 97 -18.04 -0.09 0.18
N SER A 98 -18.11 -1.40 -0.06
CA SER A 98 -17.52 -2.45 0.79
C SER A 98 -16.03 -2.25 1.17
N THR A 99 -15.18 -1.94 0.20
CA THR A 99 -13.74 -1.68 0.46
C THR A 99 -13.54 -0.42 1.29
N SER A 100 -14.34 0.62 1.00
CA SER A 100 -14.27 1.90 1.71
C SER A 100 -14.79 1.73 3.14
N ARG A 101 -15.85 0.96 3.33
CA ARG A 101 -16.41 0.57 4.63
C ARG A 101 -15.37 -0.12 5.50
N GLN A 102 -14.69 -1.12 4.96
CA GLN A 102 -13.64 -1.84 5.70
C GLN A 102 -12.49 -0.90 6.09
N LEU A 103 -12.02 -0.08 5.14
CA LEU A 103 -10.93 0.87 5.39
C LEU A 103 -11.34 1.93 6.42
N SER A 104 -12.60 2.37 6.40
CA SER A 104 -13.18 3.31 7.37
C SER A 104 -13.17 2.72 8.77
N LYS A 105 -13.68 1.49 8.93
CA LYS A 105 -13.67 0.77 10.21
C LYS A 105 -12.25 0.63 10.75
N GLU A 106 -11.32 0.19 9.91
CA GLU A 106 -9.91 0.05 10.31
C GLU A 106 -9.28 1.38 10.72
N TRP A 107 -9.54 2.45 9.96
CA TRP A 107 -8.97 3.76 10.24
C TRP A 107 -9.49 4.34 11.56
N ILE A 108 -10.80 4.27 11.81
CA ILE A 108 -11.42 4.71 13.07
C ILE A 108 -10.79 3.95 14.24
N LEU A 109 -10.75 2.63 14.17
CA LEU A 109 -10.22 1.79 15.24
C LEU A 109 -8.72 2.01 15.50
N LYS A 110 -7.91 2.12 14.43
CA LYS A 110 -6.47 2.42 14.54
C LYS A 110 -6.24 3.79 15.17
N ARG A 111 -7.04 4.80 14.80
CA ARG A 111 -6.97 6.14 15.38
C ARG A 111 -7.27 6.10 16.88
N LEU A 112 -8.35 5.45 17.31
CA LEU A 112 -8.68 5.29 18.73
C LEU A 112 -7.55 4.59 19.50
N CYS A 113 -7.01 3.52 18.94
CA CYS A 113 -5.89 2.81 19.56
C CYS A 113 -4.64 3.68 19.67
N HIS A 114 -4.33 4.50 18.65
CA HIS A 114 -3.19 5.40 18.66
C HIS A 114 -3.38 6.56 19.65
N SER A 115 -4.61 7.09 19.76
CA SER A 115 -4.97 8.14 20.70
C SER A 115 -5.07 7.68 22.16
N ARG A 116 -4.86 6.38 22.46
CA ARG A 116 -5.02 5.82 23.81
C ARG A 116 -4.21 6.61 24.85
N THR A 117 -2.94 6.89 24.58
CA THR A 117 -2.04 7.53 25.56
C THR A 117 -2.58 8.90 25.97
N LEU A 118 -3.02 9.68 24.99
CA LEU A 118 -3.60 11.00 25.21
C LEU A 118 -4.90 10.93 26.02
N ILE A 119 -5.73 9.91 25.78
CA ILE A 119 -6.97 9.70 26.56
C ILE A 119 -6.63 9.33 28.01
N PHE A 120 -5.68 8.42 28.25
CA PHE A 120 -5.27 8.04 29.61
C PHE A 120 -4.67 9.22 30.39
N GLU A 121 -3.87 10.06 29.73
CA GLU A 121 -3.33 11.29 30.32
C GLU A 121 -4.44 12.29 30.67
N GLN A 122 -5.39 12.52 29.76
CA GLN A 122 -6.54 13.42 30.01
C GLN A 122 -7.47 12.91 31.09
N CYS A 123 -7.66 11.59 31.17
CA CYS A 123 -8.46 10.95 32.19
C CYS A 123 -7.73 10.84 33.54
N ALA A 124 -6.49 11.33 33.68
CA ALA A 124 -5.77 11.49 34.95
C ALA A 124 -5.96 10.32 35.94
N PHE A 125 -5.73 9.07 35.46
CA PHE A 125 -5.81 7.89 36.31
C PHE A 125 -4.76 7.95 37.43
N CYS A 126 -5.11 7.46 38.62
CA CYS A 126 -4.17 7.37 39.73
C CYS A 126 -3.07 6.32 39.41
N PRO A 127 -1.82 6.54 39.88
CA PRO A 127 -0.79 5.50 39.85
C PRO A 127 -1.31 4.21 40.51
N PHE A 128 -1.09 3.08 39.86
CA PHE A 128 -1.64 1.78 40.31
C PHE A 128 -0.94 1.22 41.57
N ASP A 129 0.10 1.88 42.05
CA ASP A 129 0.96 1.44 43.14
C ASP A 129 0.26 1.46 44.52
N GLU A 130 -0.88 2.16 44.62
CA GLU A 130 -1.66 2.27 45.86
C GLU A 130 -2.53 1.03 46.16
N GLY A 131 -2.61 0.05 45.25
CA GLY A 131 -3.27 -1.24 45.50
C GLY A 131 -4.78 -1.16 45.75
N HIS A 132 -5.40 -0.02 45.42
CA HIS A 132 -6.83 0.20 45.57
C HIS A 132 -7.52 0.24 44.20
N ASP A 133 -8.72 -0.35 44.13
CA ASP A 133 -9.58 -0.20 42.97
C ASP A 133 -10.01 1.27 42.85
N PHE A 134 -9.84 1.83 41.66
CA PHE A 134 -10.23 3.17 41.31
C PHE A 134 -11.50 3.13 40.46
N PHE A 135 -12.52 3.84 40.94
CA PHE A 135 -13.75 4.08 40.20
C PHE A 135 -14.10 5.55 40.30
N ASP A 136 -14.34 6.16 39.15
CA ASP A 136 -14.73 7.55 39.07
C ASP A 136 -15.80 7.75 37.98
N VAL A 137 -16.73 8.66 38.28
CA VAL A 137 -17.73 9.14 37.35
C VAL A 137 -17.76 10.66 37.40
N ASP A 138 -17.48 11.28 36.26
CA ASP A 138 -17.53 12.72 36.06
C ASP A 138 -18.70 13.06 35.12
N LEU A 139 -19.55 13.98 35.54
CA LEU A 139 -20.68 14.48 34.76
C LEU A 139 -20.51 15.98 34.55
N ARG A 140 -20.18 16.38 33.33
CA ARG A 140 -19.98 17.79 32.97
C ARG A 140 -21.13 18.28 32.10
N PHE A 141 -21.83 19.30 32.57
CA PHE A 141 -22.85 19.99 31.80
C PHE A 141 -22.20 21.03 30.90
N LEU A 142 -22.64 21.11 29.66
CA LEU A 142 -22.19 22.06 28.65
C LEU A 142 -23.18 23.22 28.54
N ASP A 143 -22.72 24.37 28.03
CA ASP A 143 -23.52 25.59 27.93
C ASP A 143 -24.74 25.45 26.99
N ASP A 144 -24.73 24.47 26.10
CA ASP A 144 -25.83 24.13 25.19
C ASP A 144 -26.92 23.25 25.82
N GLY A 145 -26.79 22.93 27.12
CA GLY A 145 -27.71 22.07 27.85
C GLY A 145 -27.46 20.57 27.65
N SER A 146 -26.44 20.19 26.88
CA SER A 146 -25.98 18.80 26.81
C SER A 146 -25.06 18.45 28.00
N TYR A 147 -24.70 17.18 28.12
CA TYR A 147 -23.78 16.73 29.16
C TYR A 147 -22.81 15.68 28.63
N VAL A 148 -21.62 15.65 29.22
CA VAL A 148 -20.60 14.63 29.01
C VAL A 148 -20.55 13.76 30.26
N TYR A 149 -20.89 12.49 30.10
CA TYR A 149 -20.72 11.47 31.13
C TYR A 149 -19.41 10.72 30.87
N THR A 150 -18.47 10.84 31.80
CA THR A 150 -17.18 10.13 31.75
C THR A 150 -17.14 9.13 32.90
N SER A 151 -16.88 7.85 32.59
CA SER A 151 -16.76 6.81 33.61
C SER A 151 -15.41 6.11 33.47
N ARG A 152 -14.71 5.97 34.59
CA ARG A 152 -13.33 5.48 34.67
C ARG A 152 -13.27 4.36 35.70
N TYR A 153 -12.64 3.24 35.32
CA TYR A 153 -12.45 2.08 36.18
C TYR A 153 -11.02 1.57 36.04
N GLN A 154 -10.37 1.24 37.15
CA GLN A 154 -9.06 0.61 37.21
C GLN A 154 -9.04 -0.29 38.44
N PHE A 155 -8.80 -1.59 38.26
CA PHE A 155 -8.88 -2.57 39.34
C PHE A 155 -7.95 -3.75 39.06
N VAL A 156 -7.58 -4.49 40.11
CA VAL A 156 -6.86 -5.76 39.96
C VAL A 156 -7.88 -6.88 39.79
N TRP A 157 -7.88 -7.53 38.63
CA TRP A 157 -8.68 -8.74 38.45
C TRP A 157 -8.02 -9.93 39.17
N GLY A 158 -8.56 -10.32 40.32
CA GLY A 158 -8.11 -11.50 41.09
C GLY A 158 -8.76 -12.82 40.68
N GLY A 159 -9.55 -12.86 39.61
CA GLY A 159 -10.29 -14.05 39.21
C GLY A 159 -9.40 -15.09 38.50
N GLY A 160 -9.68 -16.39 38.71
CA GLY A 160 -8.94 -17.51 38.11
C GLY A 160 -9.10 -17.70 36.59
N LEU A 161 -9.74 -16.75 35.89
CA LEU A 161 -9.88 -16.77 34.43
C LEU A 161 -8.66 -16.17 33.75
N SER A 162 -8.27 -16.73 32.60
CA SER A 162 -7.22 -16.12 31.78
C SER A 162 -7.66 -14.77 31.22
N LEU A 163 -6.71 -13.84 31.04
CA LEU A 163 -6.96 -12.51 30.46
C LEU A 163 -7.71 -12.59 29.12
N ALA A 164 -7.35 -13.56 28.27
CA ALA A 164 -8.01 -13.80 26.99
C ALA A 164 -9.50 -14.17 27.15
N THR A 165 -9.84 -14.97 28.16
CA THR A 165 -11.23 -15.35 28.44
C THR A 165 -12.02 -14.15 28.96
N TYR A 166 -11.43 -13.40 29.90
CA TYR A 166 -12.04 -12.19 30.44
C TYR A 166 -12.34 -11.15 29.35
N VAL A 167 -11.35 -10.86 28.49
CA VAL A 167 -11.53 -9.95 27.36
C VAL A 167 -12.53 -10.49 26.35
N GLY A 168 -12.55 -11.80 26.10
CA GLY A 168 -13.57 -12.44 25.28
C GLY A 168 -14.99 -12.19 25.80
N HIS A 169 -15.20 -12.27 27.12
CA HIS A 169 -16.48 -11.91 27.74
C HIS A 169 -16.79 -10.42 27.61
N PHE A 170 -15.81 -9.55 27.83
CA PHE A 170 -15.98 -8.11 27.71
C PHE A 170 -16.41 -7.72 26.30
N TYR A 171 -15.73 -8.27 25.28
CA TYR A 171 -16.00 -7.98 23.88
C TYR A 171 -17.40 -8.46 23.44
N ARG A 172 -17.83 -9.64 23.89
CA ARG A 172 -19.17 -10.18 23.58
C ARG A 172 -20.31 -9.40 24.25
N ASN A 173 -20.06 -8.84 25.43
CA ASN A 173 -21.06 -8.14 26.24
C ASN A 173 -20.88 -6.62 26.20
N LEU A 174 -20.15 -6.10 25.22
CA LEU A 174 -19.75 -4.70 25.15
C LEU A 174 -20.94 -3.73 25.22
N CYS A 175 -22.03 -4.01 24.51
CA CYS A 175 -23.22 -3.17 24.52
C CYS A 175 -23.88 -3.08 25.91
N HIS A 176 -23.83 -4.17 26.69
CA HIS A 176 -24.32 -4.18 28.07
C HIS A 176 -23.37 -3.43 29.00
N LEU A 177 -22.06 -3.65 28.85
CA LEU A 177 -21.02 -2.99 29.65
C LEU A 177 -20.99 -1.48 29.47
N LEU A 178 -21.24 -1.01 28.26
CA LEU A 178 -21.34 0.42 27.94
C LEU A 178 -22.76 0.99 28.17
N ALA A 179 -23.66 0.20 28.77
CA ALA A 179 -25.05 0.58 29.05
C ALA A 179 -25.78 1.19 27.83
N VAL A 180 -25.55 0.65 26.63
CA VAL A 180 -26.12 1.18 25.37
C VAL A 180 -27.64 1.18 25.38
N ASN A 181 -28.25 0.20 26.07
CA ASN A 181 -29.71 0.12 26.30
C ASN A 181 -30.09 0.52 27.73
N GLY A 182 -29.26 1.35 28.39
CA GLY A 182 -29.35 1.62 29.82
C GLY A 182 -29.27 0.34 30.65
N LEU A 183 -30.11 0.23 31.67
CA LEU A 183 -30.22 -0.94 32.55
C LEU A 183 -31.11 -2.06 31.98
N ARG A 184 -31.61 -1.91 30.74
CA ARG A 184 -32.51 -2.91 30.12
C ARG A 184 -31.69 -4.01 29.44
N PRO A 185 -32.11 -5.27 29.59
CA PRO A 185 -31.42 -6.37 28.93
C PRO A 185 -31.56 -6.26 27.41
N ILE A 186 -30.43 -6.37 26.71
CA ILE A 186 -30.38 -6.64 25.28
C ILE A 186 -30.51 -8.15 25.08
N LEU A 187 -31.65 -8.59 24.55
CA LEU A 187 -32.00 -10.01 24.39
C LEU A 187 -31.61 -10.58 23.03
N GLU A 188 -31.39 -9.71 22.04
CA GLU A 188 -31.08 -10.08 20.67
C GLU A 188 -29.58 -10.02 20.38
N THR A 189 -29.15 -10.72 19.35
CA THR A 189 -27.77 -10.63 18.87
C THR A 189 -27.54 -9.25 18.29
N THR A 190 -26.58 -8.52 18.87
CA THR A 190 -26.28 -7.16 18.42
C THR A 190 -25.30 -7.12 17.25
N VAL A 191 -24.63 -8.23 16.93
CA VAL A 191 -23.57 -8.27 15.92
C VAL A 191 -24.18 -8.24 14.51
N ALA A 192 -23.96 -7.14 13.78
CA ALA A 192 -24.38 -7.00 12.39
C ALA A 192 -23.27 -7.40 11.40
N GLU A 193 -22.03 -6.99 11.70
CA GLU A 193 -20.86 -7.35 10.89
C GLU A 193 -19.69 -7.74 11.79
N ALA A 194 -18.98 -8.82 11.44
CA ALA A 194 -17.80 -9.25 12.17
C ALA A 194 -16.66 -9.60 11.21
N THR A 195 -15.47 -9.15 11.57
CA THR A 195 -14.20 -9.57 10.96
C THR A 195 -13.30 -10.14 12.05
N GLU A 196 -12.10 -10.58 11.69
CA GLU A 196 -11.11 -11.06 12.66
C GLU A 196 -10.75 -9.99 13.73
N ARG A 197 -10.77 -8.71 13.34
CA ARG A 197 -10.23 -7.59 14.13
C ARG A 197 -11.27 -6.56 14.57
N SER A 198 -12.44 -6.54 13.95
CA SER A 198 -13.49 -5.57 14.23
C SER A 198 -14.87 -6.20 14.27
N THR A 199 -15.77 -5.59 15.03
CA THR A 199 -17.18 -5.98 15.10
C THR A 199 -18.05 -4.73 15.11
N LEU A 200 -19.06 -4.70 14.24
CA LEU A 200 -20.09 -3.68 14.25
C LEU A 200 -21.31 -4.25 14.93
N HIS A 201 -21.71 -3.63 16.02
CA HIS A 201 -22.95 -3.92 16.72
C HIS A 201 -24.04 -2.94 16.30
N GLN A 202 -25.25 -3.42 16.06
CA GLN A 202 -26.43 -2.63 15.80
C GLN A 202 -27.48 -3.00 16.84
N VAL A 203 -27.98 -1.99 17.55
CA VAL A 203 -29.02 -2.17 18.58
C VAL A 203 -30.03 -1.05 18.40
N THR A 204 -31.32 -1.37 18.46
CA THR A 204 -32.35 -0.34 18.58
C THR A 204 -32.67 -0.15 20.05
N THR A 205 -32.40 1.04 20.60
CA THR A 205 -32.65 1.38 22.01
C THR A 205 -33.52 2.62 22.06
N PHE A 206 -34.58 2.58 22.88
CA PHE A 206 -35.52 3.71 23.03
C PHE A 206 -36.12 4.27 21.72
N GLY A 207 -36.16 3.46 20.65
CA GLY A 207 -36.64 3.88 19.33
C GLY A 207 -35.57 4.46 18.40
N GLU A 208 -34.31 4.54 18.87
CA GLU A 208 -33.17 5.02 18.11
C GLU A 208 -32.21 3.87 17.76
N GLY A 209 -31.64 3.91 16.56
CA GLY A 209 -30.64 2.95 16.11
C GLY A 209 -29.25 3.36 16.59
N VAL A 210 -28.58 2.49 17.35
CA VAL A 210 -27.21 2.68 17.80
C VAL A 210 -26.30 1.71 17.07
N ASN A 211 -25.34 2.26 16.34
CA ASN A 211 -24.27 1.51 15.69
C ASN A 211 -22.99 1.65 16.52
N LEU A 212 -22.49 0.57 17.10
CA LEU A 212 -21.27 0.56 17.92
C LEU A 212 -20.19 -0.27 17.23
N LEU A 213 -19.13 0.39 16.75
CA LEU A 213 -17.97 -0.25 16.18
C LEU A 213 -16.95 -0.57 17.27
N SER A 214 -16.48 -1.80 17.34
CA SER A 214 -15.47 -2.26 18.30
C SER A 214 -14.30 -2.95 17.61
N GLY A 215 -13.14 -2.95 18.28
CA GLY A 215 -11.93 -3.60 17.80
C GLY A 215 -10.96 -3.97 18.92
N LYS A 216 -10.11 -4.96 18.63
CA LYS A 216 -9.11 -5.49 19.55
C LYS A 216 -7.71 -5.36 18.98
N PHE A 217 -6.79 -4.86 19.80
CA PHE A 217 -5.40 -4.62 19.43
C PHE A 217 -4.47 -5.25 20.47
N PRO A 218 -3.94 -6.45 20.18
CA PRO A 218 -2.90 -7.03 21.02
C PRO A 218 -1.62 -6.18 20.90
N ASP A 219 -1.02 -5.87 22.04
CA ASP A 219 0.29 -5.24 22.18
C ASP A 219 1.21 -6.18 22.98
N LYS A 220 2.49 -5.82 23.15
CA LYS A 220 3.50 -6.71 23.75
C LYS A 220 3.10 -7.27 25.11
N ASP A 221 2.58 -6.41 25.98
CA ASP A 221 2.27 -6.75 27.38
C ASP A 221 0.80 -6.47 27.75
N CYS A 222 -0.01 -5.99 26.80
CA CYS A 222 -1.40 -5.63 27.07
C CYS A 222 -2.31 -5.91 25.87
N LEU A 223 -3.63 -5.91 26.13
CA LEU A 223 -4.65 -6.02 25.10
C LEU A 223 -5.52 -4.77 25.18
N VAL A 224 -5.55 -3.99 24.09
CA VAL A 224 -6.37 -2.79 24.01
C VAL A 224 -7.69 -3.12 23.32
N LEU A 225 -8.78 -2.75 23.97
CA LEU A 225 -10.10 -2.74 23.37
C LEU A 225 -10.52 -1.29 23.13
N VAL A 226 -11.02 -1.01 21.94
CA VAL A 226 -11.58 0.30 21.60
C VAL A 226 -12.98 0.12 21.04
N ALA A 227 -13.84 1.07 21.33
CA ALA A 227 -15.21 1.11 20.84
C ALA A 227 -15.61 2.55 20.54
N GLN A 228 -16.41 2.75 19.49
CA GLN A 228 -16.89 4.05 19.07
C GLN A 228 -18.28 3.92 18.45
N GLN A 229 -19.18 4.81 18.83
CA GLN A 229 -20.47 4.94 18.17
C GLN A 229 -20.31 5.58 16.79
N ILE A 230 -20.93 4.95 15.79
CA ILE A 230 -21.08 5.44 14.43
C ILE A 230 -22.44 6.13 14.33
N HIS A 231 -22.44 7.38 13.87
CA HIS A 231 -23.64 8.21 13.79
C HIS A 231 -24.27 8.13 12.41
N ASP A 232 -23.44 8.15 11.37
CA ASP A 232 -23.89 8.05 9.99
C ASP A 232 -23.43 6.72 9.38
N ASP A 233 -24.38 5.84 9.06
CA ASP A 233 -24.09 4.57 8.39
C ASP A 233 -24.78 4.57 7.02
N ASP A 234 -24.00 4.84 5.96
CA ASP A 234 -24.47 4.71 4.59
C ASP A 234 -24.55 3.22 4.25
N LEU A 235 -25.77 2.68 4.14
CA LEU A 235 -26.05 1.29 3.74
C LEU A 235 -26.29 1.16 2.23
#